data_AF-L7IPM9-F1
#
_entry.id   AF-L7IPM9-F1
#
_cell.length_a   1.000
_cell.length_b   1.000
_cell.length_c   1.000
_cell.angle_alpha   90.00
_cell.angle_beta   90.00
_cell.angle_gamma   90.00
#
_symmetry.space_group_name_H-M   'P 1'
#
loop_
_entity.id
_entity.type
_entity.pdbx_description
1 polymer ?
#
loop_
_entity_poly.entity_id
_entity_poly.type
_entity_poly.pdbx_seq_one_letter_code
_entity_poly.pdbx_strand_id
1 'polypeptide(L)'
;RCLVASLFYFELDAVPQRSAGKQVVTGRILCTLSPGEPGFTELFDRLRKGSACFWIDGRPVERKMDEWGPSKGCRFQKQVQFTAQGSFSVSLKQDREDGCEISGSPFSAENLVNLQGLRGAFGRSDHKRPWTGSQGGGDGKRRRLL
;
A
#
# COMPACT_ATOMS: atom_id res chain seq x y z
N ARG A 1 22.37 -9.07 -8.06
CA ARG A 1 21.55 -9.93 -7.17
C ARG A 1 20.23 -9.29 -6.73
N CYS A 2 20.17 -7.95 -6.58
CA CYS A 2 18.95 -7.25 -6.14
C CYS A 2 17.84 -7.06 -7.19
N LEU A 3 18.08 -7.40 -8.47
CA LEU A 3 17.11 -7.13 -9.55
C LEU A 3 15.76 -7.82 -9.30
N VAL A 4 15.79 -9.07 -8.85
CA VAL A 4 14.56 -9.82 -8.55
C VAL A 4 13.79 -9.15 -7.40
N ALA A 5 14.46 -8.75 -6.32
CA ALA A 5 13.83 -8.08 -5.19
C ALA A 5 13.24 -6.72 -5.58
N SER A 6 13.86 -6.00 -6.52
CA SER A 6 13.37 -4.69 -7.01
C SER A 6 12.04 -4.77 -7.76
N LEU A 7 11.63 -5.97 -8.21
CA LEU A 7 10.30 -6.19 -8.78
C LEU A 7 9.21 -6.20 -7.72
N PHE A 8 9.56 -6.25 -6.43
CA PHE A 8 8.58 -6.27 -5.35
C PHE A 8 8.56 -4.94 -4.62
N TYR A 9 7.39 -4.58 -4.10
CA TYR A 9 7.16 -3.38 -3.31
C TYR A 9 6.07 -3.65 -2.27
N PHE A 10 5.95 -2.76 -1.29
CA PHE A 10 4.99 -2.89 -0.20
C PHE A 10 3.99 -1.74 -0.19
N GLU A 11 2.74 -2.07 0.12
CA GLU A 11 1.64 -1.12 0.29
C GLU A 11 0.90 -1.39 1.60
N LEU A 12 0.42 -0.34 2.29
CA LEU A 12 -0.48 -0.52 3.43
C LEU A 12 -1.92 -0.78 2.97
N ASP A 13 -2.62 -1.62 3.74
CA ASP A 13 -4.06 -1.83 3.56
C ASP A 13 -4.90 -0.72 4.21
N ALA A 14 -4.40 -0.18 5.32
CA ALA A 14 -5.07 0.84 6.12
C ALA A 14 -4.05 1.62 6.96
N VAL A 15 -4.51 2.69 7.62
CA VAL A 15 -3.69 3.42 8.59
C VAL A 15 -3.28 2.48 9.74
N PRO A 16 -1.97 2.30 10.01
CA PRO A 16 -1.49 1.42 11.07
C PRO A 16 -2.04 1.81 12.44
N GLN A 17 -2.53 0.84 13.19
CA GLN A 17 -3.05 1.07 14.54
C GLN A 17 -1.89 1.20 15.53
N ARG A 18 -1.87 2.27 16.33
CA ARG A 18 -0.87 2.48 17.37
C ARG A 18 -1.38 1.96 18.72
N SER A 19 -0.61 1.10 19.38
CA SER A 19 -0.87 0.63 20.73
C SER A 19 0.44 0.46 21.50
N ALA A 20 0.54 1.06 22.69
CA ALA A 20 1.70 0.97 23.59
C ALA A 20 3.06 1.21 22.90
N GLY A 21 3.16 2.25 22.06
CA GLY A 21 4.39 2.62 21.35
C GLY A 21 4.74 1.73 20.14
N LYS A 22 3.92 0.72 19.84
CA LYS A 22 4.07 -0.15 18.67
C LYS A 22 2.98 0.13 17.65
N GLN A 23 3.27 -0.16 16.38
CA GLN A 23 2.30 -0.05 15.29
C GLN A 23 1.96 -1.44 14.77
N VAL A 24 0.67 -1.77 14.74
CA VAL A 24 0.19 -2.93 13.99
C VAL A 24 0.04 -2.50 12.53
N VAL A 25 0.91 -3.07 11.69
CA VAL A 25 0.98 -2.80 10.26
C VAL A 25 0.30 -3.94 9.53
N THR A 26 -0.70 -3.62 8.72
CA THR A 26 -1.35 -4.55 7.81
C THR A 26 -1.19 -4.01 6.40
N GLY A 27 -0.73 -4.86 5.49
CA GLY A 27 -0.46 -4.46 4.12
C GLY A 27 -0.13 -5.63 3.22
N ARG A 28 0.40 -5.32 2.04
CA ARG A 28 0.65 -6.31 1.00
C ARG A 28 2.00 -6.10 0.35
N ILE A 29 2.68 -7.21 0.11
CA ILE A 29 3.83 -7.28 -0.79
C ILE A 29 3.29 -7.60 -2.19
N LEU A 30 3.63 -6.77 -3.16
CA LEU A 30 3.15 -6.81 -4.54
C LEU A 30 4.34 -6.99 -5.49
N CYS A 31 4.10 -7.53 -6.68
CA CYS A 31 5.09 -7.61 -7.76
C CYS A 31 4.76 -6.58 -8.84
N THR A 32 5.73 -5.95 -9.49
CA THR A 32 5.53 -5.04 -10.62
C THR A 32 5.04 -5.78 -11.85
N LEU A 33 5.52 -7.01 -12.08
CA LEU A 33 5.09 -7.84 -13.19
C LEU A 33 3.66 -8.34 -13.00
N SER A 34 2.91 -8.31 -14.08
CA SER A 34 1.54 -8.79 -14.21
C SER A 34 1.47 -10.11 -15.00
N PRO A 35 0.43 -10.93 -14.78
CA PRO A 35 0.24 -12.15 -15.55
C PRO A 35 0.10 -11.85 -17.04
N GLY A 36 0.77 -12.65 -17.87
CA GLY A 36 0.84 -12.43 -19.32
C GLY A 36 2.01 -11.56 -19.76
N GLU A 37 2.67 -10.83 -18.85
CA GLU A 37 3.90 -10.12 -19.18
C GLU A 37 5.08 -11.10 -19.36
N PRO A 38 6.01 -10.81 -20.28
CA PRO A 38 7.21 -11.61 -20.46
C PRO A 38 7.98 -11.77 -19.15
N GLY A 39 8.35 -13.02 -18.84
CA GLY A 39 9.14 -13.34 -17.65
C GLY A 39 8.35 -13.47 -16.36
N PHE A 40 7.03 -13.20 -16.34
CA PHE A 40 6.22 -13.41 -15.13
C PHE A 40 6.28 -14.87 -14.66
N THR A 41 5.95 -15.83 -15.53
CA THR A 41 5.93 -17.26 -15.16
C THR A 41 7.33 -17.76 -14.76
N GLU A 42 8.35 -17.43 -15.56
CA GLU A 42 9.73 -17.82 -15.29
C GLU A 42 10.24 -17.27 -13.95
N LEU A 43 9.89 -16.02 -13.62
CA LEU A 43 10.23 -15.42 -12.33
C LEU A 43 9.67 -16.25 -11.17
N PHE A 44 8.38 -16.55 -11.18
CA PHE A 44 7.75 -17.28 -10.08
C PHE A 44 8.19 -18.74 -10.00
N ASP A 45 8.45 -19.39 -11.14
CA ASP A 45 9.02 -20.74 -11.17
C ASP A 45 10.43 -20.75 -10.57
N ARG A 46 11.26 -19.75 -10.90
CA ARG A 46 12.60 -19.60 -10.32
C ARG A 46 12.53 -19.33 -8.81
N LEU A 47 11.64 -18.46 -8.36
CA LEU A 47 11.47 -18.14 -6.95
C LEU A 47 11.02 -19.36 -6.14
N ARG A 48 10.14 -20.19 -6.72
CA ARG A 48 9.69 -21.46 -6.12
C ARG A 48 10.83 -22.48 -6.02
N LYS A 49 11.56 -22.70 -7.13
CA LYS A 49 12.71 -23.63 -7.16
C LYS A 49 13.80 -23.25 -6.15
N GLY A 50 14.06 -21.95 -5.99
CA GLY A 50 15.05 -21.42 -5.04
C GLY A 50 14.54 -21.20 -3.61
N SER A 51 13.37 -21.79 -3.25
CA SER A 51 12.76 -21.68 -1.92
C SER A 51 12.70 -20.25 -1.37
N ALA A 52 12.33 -19.30 -2.23
CA ALA A 52 12.36 -17.89 -1.88
C ALA A 52 11.37 -17.54 -0.76
N CYS A 53 11.74 -16.60 0.11
CA CYS A 53 10.92 -16.17 1.23
C CYS A 53 11.08 -14.66 1.48
N PHE A 54 9.98 -13.98 1.80
CA PHE A 54 10.03 -12.60 2.28
C PHE A 54 10.32 -12.56 3.77
N TRP A 55 11.07 -11.55 4.18
CA TRP A 55 11.45 -11.30 5.56
C TRP A 55 11.12 -9.86 5.91
N ILE A 56 10.55 -9.64 7.10
CA ILE A 56 10.24 -8.34 7.66
C ILE A 56 11.03 -8.18 8.96
N ASP A 57 11.90 -7.18 9.04
CA ASP A 57 12.80 -6.94 10.18
C ASP A 57 13.54 -8.21 10.65
N GLY A 58 14.06 -8.97 9.68
CA GLY A 58 14.79 -10.20 9.97
C GLY A 58 13.92 -11.37 10.47
N ARG A 59 12.59 -11.29 10.35
CA ARG A 59 11.67 -12.40 10.62
C ARG A 59 11.04 -12.89 9.31
N PRO A 60 10.99 -14.21 9.05
CA PRO A 60 10.36 -14.73 7.85
C PRO A 60 8.85 -14.47 7.90
N VAL A 61 8.27 -14.08 6.79
CA VAL A 61 6.82 -13.98 6.62
C VAL A 61 6.24 -15.38 6.60
N GLU A 62 5.26 -15.65 7.46
CA GLU A 62 4.63 -16.97 7.54
C GLU A 62 3.95 -17.35 6.20
N ARG A 63 4.11 -18.64 5.86
CA ARG A 63 3.82 -19.34 4.60
C ARG A 63 4.89 -19.19 3.51
N LYS A 64 5.33 -20.34 2.98
CA LYS A 64 6.23 -20.46 1.84
C LYS A 64 5.59 -19.89 0.58
N MET A 65 6.45 -19.43 -0.33
CA MET A 65 6.07 -18.98 -1.67
C MET A 65 5.30 -20.03 -2.50
N ASP A 66 5.34 -21.29 -2.07
CA ASP A 66 4.66 -22.42 -2.69
C ASP A 66 3.14 -22.22 -2.84
N GLU A 67 2.50 -21.42 -1.98
CA GLU A 67 1.07 -21.11 -2.10
C GLU A 67 0.78 -19.90 -3.00
N TRP A 68 1.80 -19.16 -3.44
CA TRP A 68 1.64 -17.92 -4.20
C TRP A 68 1.94 -18.19 -5.67
N GLY A 69 0.93 -18.67 -6.38
CA GLY A 69 0.96 -18.73 -7.83
C GLY A 69 0.01 -17.69 -8.43
N PRO A 70 0.13 -17.38 -9.73
CA PRO A 70 -0.88 -16.67 -10.51
C PRO A 70 -2.12 -17.55 -10.72
N SER A 71 -2.61 -18.22 -9.68
CA SER A 71 -3.52 -19.36 -9.76
C SER A 71 -4.84 -19.06 -10.48
N LYS A 72 -5.10 -17.81 -10.88
CA LYS A 72 -6.21 -17.38 -11.74
C LYS A 72 -5.88 -16.20 -12.68
N GLY A 73 -4.62 -16.01 -13.09
CA GLY A 73 -4.24 -14.85 -13.92
C GLY A 73 -4.31 -13.51 -13.17
N CYS A 74 -4.19 -13.56 -11.83
CA CYS A 74 -4.13 -12.37 -10.98
C CYS A 74 -2.68 -11.99 -10.68
N ARG A 75 -2.44 -10.68 -10.53
CA ARG A 75 -1.16 -10.14 -10.07
C ARG A 75 -0.76 -10.72 -8.72
N PHE A 76 0.53 -10.94 -8.52
CA PHE A 76 1.04 -11.40 -7.25
C PHE A 76 0.71 -10.41 -6.13
N GLN A 77 0.14 -10.93 -5.05
CA GLN A 77 -0.18 -10.17 -3.85
C GLN A 77 -0.06 -11.08 -2.63
N LYS A 78 0.78 -10.69 -1.67
CA LYS A 78 0.92 -11.37 -0.39
C LYS A 78 0.54 -10.43 0.74
N GLN A 79 -0.58 -10.70 1.40
CA GLN A 79 -0.98 -9.99 2.61
C GLN A 79 -0.08 -10.38 3.78
N VAL A 80 0.29 -9.39 4.58
CA VAL A 80 1.10 -9.54 5.79
C VAL A 80 0.54 -8.65 6.90
N GLN A 81 0.67 -9.12 8.13
CA GLN A 81 0.39 -8.33 9.33
C GLN A 81 1.51 -8.56 10.32
N PHE A 82 2.08 -7.47 10.84
CA PHE A 82 3.19 -7.52 11.77
C PHE A 82 3.19 -6.30 12.69
N THR A 83 4.05 -6.32 13.70
CA THR A 83 4.22 -5.20 14.62
C THR A 83 5.57 -4.54 14.37
N ALA A 84 5.58 -3.23 14.15
CA ALA A 84 6.78 -2.43 13.92
C ALA A 84 6.92 -1.32 14.96
N GLN A 85 8.16 -0.89 15.21
CA GLN A 85 8.51 0.29 16.01
C GLN A 85 9.25 1.28 15.11
N GLY A 86 8.51 2.18 14.46
CA GLY A 86 9.08 3.14 13.51
C GLY A 86 9.21 2.55 12.10
N SER A 87 10.43 2.49 11.58
CA SER A 87 10.71 1.94 10.24
C SER A 87 10.85 0.42 10.26
N PHE A 88 10.54 -0.23 9.14
CA PHE A 88 10.71 -1.66 8.94
C PHE A 88 11.33 -1.97 7.58
N SER A 89 12.20 -2.96 7.50
CA SER A 89 12.78 -3.44 6.24
C SER A 89 12.01 -4.66 5.73
N VAL A 90 11.80 -4.71 4.42
CA VAL A 90 11.27 -5.92 3.76
C VAL A 90 12.31 -6.42 2.77
N SER A 91 12.68 -7.69 2.90
CA SER A 91 13.69 -8.32 2.04
C SER A 91 13.20 -9.63 1.46
N LEU A 92 13.74 -9.99 0.31
CA LEU A 92 13.56 -11.28 -0.34
C LEU A 92 14.86 -12.07 -0.18
N LYS A 93 14.75 -13.29 0.37
CA LYS A 93 15.86 -14.23 0.52
C LYS A 93 15.61 -15.47 -0.33
N GLN A 94 16.68 -16.01 -0.92
CA GLN A 94 16.70 -17.30 -1.60
C GLN A 94 17.88 -18.12 -1.04
N ASP A 95 17.66 -19.40 -0.71
CA ASP A 95 18.70 -20.32 -0.21
C ASP A 95 19.69 -19.72 0.85
N ARG A 96 21.00 -19.98 0.70
CA ARG A 96 22.10 -19.55 1.59
C ARG A 96 22.57 -18.11 1.34
N GLU A 97 21.80 -17.34 0.59
CA GLU A 97 22.18 -15.99 0.16
C GLU A 97 21.79 -14.96 1.21
N ASP A 98 22.56 -13.88 1.29
CA ASP A 98 22.12 -12.67 1.98
C ASP A 98 20.86 -12.10 1.30
N GLY A 99 19.93 -11.62 2.12
CA GLY A 99 18.68 -11.06 1.63
C GLY A 99 18.87 -9.76 0.88
N CYS A 100 18.09 -9.58 -0.19
CA CYS A 100 18.02 -8.31 -0.91
C CYS A 100 16.77 -7.55 -0.48
N GLU A 101 16.90 -6.27 -0.16
CA GLU A 101 15.75 -5.42 0.11
C GLU A 101 14.88 -5.23 -1.13
N ILE A 102 13.57 -5.18 -0.92
CA ILE A 102 12.60 -4.89 -2.00
C ILE A 102 12.56 -3.39 -2.29
N SER A 103 11.93 -3.00 -3.40
CA SER A 103 11.83 -1.58 -3.76
C SER A 103 11.12 -0.74 -2.69
N GLY A 104 11.76 0.34 -2.28
CA GLY A 104 11.25 1.28 -1.28
C GLY A 104 11.55 0.91 0.17
N SER A 105 12.17 -0.25 0.43
CA SER A 105 12.68 -0.60 1.75
C SER A 105 13.96 0.21 2.07
N PRO A 106 14.19 0.58 3.34
CA PRO A 106 13.29 0.44 4.48
C PRO A 106 12.10 1.41 4.40
N PHE A 107 10.96 0.97 4.93
CA PHE A 107 9.72 1.71 4.94
C PHE A 107 9.49 2.43 6.27
N SER A 108 8.91 3.62 6.22
CA SER A 108 8.26 4.26 7.36
C SER A 108 6.76 4.15 7.19
N ALA A 109 6.08 3.61 8.20
CA ALA A 109 4.62 3.44 8.16
C ALA A 109 3.91 4.79 8.01
N GLU A 110 4.46 5.86 8.58
CA GLU A 110 3.94 7.23 8.44
C GLU A 110 4.14 7.79 7.03
N ASN A 111 5.31 7.55 6.43
CA ASN A 111 5.57 7.96 5.06
C ASN A 111 4.64 7.23 4.08
N LEU A 112 4.42 5.93 4.28
CA LEU A 112 3.49 5.14 3.46
C LEU A 112 2.06 5.67 3.58
N VAL A 113 1.59 6.00 4.79
CA VAL A 113 0.27 6.62 4.99
C VAL A 113 0.13 7.93 4.19
N ASN A 114 1.18 8.76 4.17
CA ASN A 114 1.17 10.03 3.45
C ASN A 114 1.22 9.82 1.93
N LEU A 115 2.14 8.98 1.44
CA LEU A 115 2.32 8.69 0.01
C LEU A 115 1.09 8.03 -0.62
N GLN A 116 0.41 7.16 0.14
CA GLN A 116 -0.79 6.47 -0.31
C GLN A 116 -2.08 7.25 -0.05
N GLY A 117 -1.98 8.43 0.59
CA GLY A 117 -3.16 9.25 0.88
C GLY A 117 -4.15 8.60 1.86
N LEU A 118 -3.71 7.66 2.70
CA LEU A 118 -4.60 6.93 3.62
C LEU A 118 -5.19 7.82 4.73
N ARG A 119 -4.61 9.02 4.94
CA ARG A 119 -5.16 10.07 5.81
C ARG A 119 -6.15 11.01 5.09
N GLY A 120 -6.56 10.69 3.86
CA GLY A 120 -7.44 11.48 3.00
C GLY A 120 -8.85 11.71 3.56
N ALA A 121 -9.00 12.88 4.18
CA ALA A 121 -10.16 13.74 4.42
C ALA A 121 -11.57 13.27 3.99
N PHE A 122 -12.28 12.57 4.86
CA PHE A 122 -13.71 12.84 5.02
C PHE A 122 -13.88 13.95 6.06
N GLY A 123 -14.27 15.14 5.59
CA GLY A 123 -14.66 16.26 6.44
C GLY A 123 -13.57 17.32 6.66
N ARG A 124 -13.17 18.03 5.61
CA ARG A 124 -13.07 19.48 5.82
C ARG A 124 -14.44 20.05 5.52
N SER A 125 -15.15 20.41 6.58
CA SER A 125 -16.32 21.27 6.52
C SER A 125 -15.89 22.65 6.02
N ASP A 126 -15.52 22.73 4.75
CA ASP A 126 -15.40 23.97 4.01
C ASP A 126 -16.81 24.45 3.69
N HIS A 127 -17.69 24.53 4.69
CA HIS A 127 -18.93 25.25 4.55
C HIS A 127 -18.53 26.72 4.39
N LYS A 128 -18.28 27.14 3.14
CA LYS A 128 -18.44 28.54 2.78
C LYS A 128 -19.87 28.87 3.15
N ARG A 129 -20.03 29.56 4.29
CA ARG A 129 -21.31 30.16 4.69
C ARG A 129 -21.85 30.89 3.46
N PRO A 130 -23.13 30.71 3.08
CA PRO A 130 -23.74 31.56 2.08
C PRO A 130 -23.53 33.00 2.52
N TRP A 131 -22.94 33.81 1.65
CA TRP A 131 -22.78 35.24 1.85
C TRP A 131 -24.18 35.83 2.12
N THR A 132 -24.46 36.23 3.36
CA THR A 132 -25.62 37.08 3.68
C THR A 132 -25.23 38.52 3.36
N GLY A 133 -25.30 38.86 2.08
CA GLY A 133 -25.13 40.21 1.58
C GLY A 133 -26.43 40.94 1.78
N SER A 134 -26.53 41.69 2.87
CA SER A 134 -27.60 42.66 3.03
C SER A 134 -27.28 43.92 2.21
N GLN A 135 -28.33 44.43 1.57
CA GLN A 135 -28.55 45.75 0.98
C GLN A 135 -28.08 46.06 -0.45
N GLY A 136 -29.07 46.33 -1.30
CA GLY A 136 -28.96 47.07 -2.56
C GLY A 136 -30.20 46.88 -3.42
N GLY A 137 -31.12 47.85 -3.40
CA GLY A 137 -32.46 47.74 -3.97
C GLY A 137 -32.53 47.61 -5.49
N GLY A 138 -33.69 47.13 -5.95
CA GLY A 138 -34.07 47.12 -7.36
C GLY A 138 -35.58 46.92 -7.48
N ASP A 139 -36.27 48.03 -7.78
CA ASP A 139 -37.68 48.11 -8.13
C ASP A 139 -38.05 47.13 -9.27
N GLY A 140 -39.15 46.39 -9.07
CA GLY A 140 -39.61 45.37 -10.00
C GLY A 140 -41.12 45.12 -9.94
N LYS A 141 -41.89 46.19 -10.21
CA LYS A 141 -43.25 46.23 -10.78
C LYS A 141 -44.24 45.07 -10.46
N ARG A 142 -45.30 45.45 -9.71
CA ARG A 142 -46.61 44.79 -9.57
C ARG A 142 -47.07 44.00 -10.82
N ARG A 143 -47.57 42.79 -10.64
CA ARG A 143 -48.79 42.30 -11.33
C ARG A 143 -49.66 41.49 -10.36
N ARG A 144 -50.83 42.04 -10.02
CA ARG A 144 -51.97 41.32 -9.46
C ARG A 144 -52.83 40.92 -10.66
N LEU A 145 -53.22 39.65 -10.76
CA LEU A 145 -54.38 39.24 -11.56
C LEU A 145 -55.16 38.17 -10.80
N LEU A 146 -56.41 38.58 -10.51
CA LEU A 146 -57.65 37.87 -10.18
C LEU A 146 -57.58 36.48 -9.55
#